data_AF-A0ABD2Y4G8-F1
#
_entry.id   AF-A0ABD2Y4G8-F1
#
_cell.length_a   1.000
_cell.length_b   1.000
_cell.length_c   1.000
_cell.angle_alpha   90.00
_cell.angle_beta   90.00
_cell.angle_gamma   90.00
#
_symmetry.space_group_name_H-M   'P 1'
#
loop_
_entity.id
_entity.type
_entity.pdbx_description
1 polymer ?
#
loop_
_entity_poly.entity_id
_entity_poly.type
_entity_poly.pdbx_seq_one_letter_code
_entity_poly.pdbx_strand_id
1 'polypeptide(L)'
;MPSAFFSCQQLRRLNIRFCSSNPPRTVNGFGQLIKLKLLKVDIEDKVFGSLISSCPLLEEMQLEMLSILNHLEIVAPKLRLFCVGSAIKAILFRNTPALTMVSLAICGPSVAAIFDQVGRDIIDHFGFLSNLENLHLDYYFLNVKVVSFL
;
A
#
# COMPACT_ATOMS: atom_id res chain seq x y z
N MET A 1 -18.08 8.78 6.15
CA MET A 1 -17.43 8.99 7.47
C MET A 1 -17.50 10.46 7.88
N PRO A 2 -17.49 10.81 9.18
CA PRO A 2 -17.47 12.20 9.64
C PRO A 2 -16.17 12.90 9.21
N SER A 3 -16.26 14.12 8.68
CA SER A 3 -15.08 14.90 8.24
C SER A 3 -14.09 15.18 9.38
N ALA A 4 -14.58 15.37 10.61
CA ALA A 4 -13.77 15.58 11.80
C ALA A 4 -12.79 14.44 12.11
N PHE A 5 -13.06 13.23 11.60
CA PHE A 5 -12.14 12.10 11.71
C PHE A 5 -10.82 12.35 10.98
N PHE A 6 -10.87 13.04 9.85
CA PHE A 6 -9.71 13.35 9.00
C PHE A 6 -8.96 14.61 9.44
N SER A 7 -9.37 15.23 10.56
CA SER A 7 -8.68 16.37 11.18
C SER A 7 -7.95 16.03 12.49
N CYS A 8 -7.91 14.76 12.89
CA CYS A 8 -7.28 14.33 14.15
C CYS A 8 -5.74 14.37 14.12
N GLN A 9 -5.17 15.55 14.38
CA GLN A 9 -3.71 15.81 14.31
C GLN A 9 -2.83 14.96 15.22
N GLN A 10 -3.36 14.45 16.33
CA GLN A 10 -2.63 13.63 17.31
C GLN A 10 -2.74 12.12 17.04
N LEU A 11 -3.50 11.72 16.02
CA LEU A 11 -3.75 10.31 15.75
C LEU A 11 -2.47 9.62 15.27
N ARG A 12 -2.00 8.61 16.01
CA ARG A 12 -0.79 7.84 15.68
C ARG A 12 -1.06 6.51 14.99
N ARG A 13 -2.26 5.95 15.17
CA ARG A 13 -2.65 4.65 14.61
C ARG A 13 -4.06 4.74 14.07
N LEU A 14 -4.24 4.32 12.82
CA LEU A 14 -5.51 4.32 12.12
C LEU A 14 -5.80 2.91 11.62
N ASN A 15 -6.96 2.38 11.99
CA ASN A 15 -7.44 1.10 11.53
C ASN A 15 -8.88 1.25 11.04
N ILE A 16 -9.07 1.16 9.73
CA ILE A 16 -10.37 1.22 9.08
C ILE A 16 -10.65 -0.16 8.50
N ARG A 17 -11.85 -0.68 8.75
CA ARG A 17 -12.33 -1.93 8.18
C ARG A 17 -13.69 -1.75 7.54
N PHE A 18 -13.95 -2.44 6.43
CA PHE A 18 -15.26 -2.51 5.78
C PHE A 18 -15.87 -1.13 5.48
N CYS A 19 -15.05 -0.20 4.97
CA CYS A 19 -15.48 1.15 4.65
C CYS A 19 -15.61 1.32 3.13
N SER A 20 -16.79 1.75 2.67
CA SER A 20 -17.10 2.07 1.27
C SER A 20 -17.26 3.57 1.02
N SER A 21 -17.13 4.41 2.05
CA SER A 21 -17.24 5.86 1.89
C SER A 21 -15.86 6.46 1.64
N ASN A 22 -15.69 7.10 0.48
CA ASN A 22 -14.47 7.84 0.15
C ASN A 22 -14.14 8.88 1.25
N PRO A 23 -12.89 8.94 1.72
CA PRO A 23 -12.38 10.08 2.47
C PRO A 23 -12.66 11.41 1.74
N PRO A 24 -12.75 12.54 2.47
CA PRO A 24 -12.65 13.84 1.82
C PRO A 24 -11.35 13.89 1.01
N ARG A 25 -11.40 14.55 -0.16
CA ARG A 25 -10.25 14.64 -1.10
C ARG A 25 -8.99 15.20 -0.43
N THR A 26 -9.17 16.03 0.60
CA THR A 26 -8.10 16.61 1.38
C THR A 26 -8.15 16.05 2.81
N VAL A 27 -7.13 15.27 3.16
CA VAL A 27 -6.92 14.77 4.51
C VAL A 27 -5.78 15.57 5.12
N ASN A 28 -6.03 16.40 6.13
CA ASN A 28 -4.99 17.25 6.74
C ASN A 28 -4.63 16.84 8.17
N GLY A 29 -5.28 15.81 8.72
CA GLY A 29 -5.16 15.44 10.13
C GLY A 29 -4.10 14.38 10.45
N PHE A 30 -3.52 13.68 9.48
CA PHE A 30 -2.72 12.48 9.78
C PHE A 30 -1.21 12.72 9.87
N GLY A 31 -0.79 13.96 10.15
CA GLY A 31 0.62 14.34 10.27
C GLY A 31 1.42 13.55 11.31
N GLN A 32 0.76 13.01 12.35
CA GLN A 32 1.38 12.19 13.41
C GLN A 32 1.16 10.68 13.24
N LEU A 33 0.58 10.25 12.12
CA LEU A 33 0.22 8.86 11.89
C LEU A 33 1.47 8.00 11.62
N ILE A 34 1.60 6.93 12.37
CA ILE A 34 2.71 5.98 12.30
C ILE A 34 2.27 4.64 11.75
N LYS A 35 1.03 4.23 12.03
CA LYS A 35 0.46 2.97 11.54
C LYS A 35 -0.86 3.22 10.82
N LEU A 36 -0.94 2.75 9.58
CA LEU A 36 -2.15 2.79 8.75
C LEU A 36 -2.55 1.38 8.37
N LYS A 37 -3.77 0.99 8.76
CA LYS A 37 -4.37 -0.29 8.40
C LYS A 37 -5.72 -0.04 7.75
N LEU A 38 -5.84 -0.43 6.49
CA LEU A 38 -7.04 -0.31 5.69
C LEU A 38 -7.42 -1.70 5.23
N LEU A 39 -8.54 -2.25 5.74
CA LEU A 39 -8.94 -3.62 5.43
C LEU A 39 -10.34 -3.69 4.83
N LYS A 40 -10.46 -4.43 3.73
CA LYS A 40 -11.70 -4.59 2.97
C LYS A 40 -12.38 -3.24 2.71
N VAL A 41 -11.59 -2.27 2.26
CA VAL A 41 -12.08 -0.93 1.91
C VAL A 41 -12.21 -0.76 0.40
N ASP A 42 -13.07 0.14 -0.03
CA ASP A 42 -13.16 0.57 -1.43
C ASP A 42 -12.90 2.09 -1.49
N ILE A 43 -11.73 2.46 -2.02
CA ILE A 43 -11.22 3.83 -2.06
C ILE A 43 -10.58 4.05 -3.42
N GLU A 44 -10.92 5.16 -4.07
CA GLU A 44 -10.32 5.53 -5.36
C GLU A 44 -8.80 5.79 -5.26
N ASP A 45 -8.03 5.39 -6.27
CA ASP A 45 -6.57 5.56 -6.36
C ASP A 45 -6.10 6.99 -6.00
N LYS A 46 -6.80 8.02 -6.50
CA LYS A 46 -6.48 9.44 -6.22
C LYS A 46 -6.67 9.80 -4.75
N VAL A 47 -7.70 9.27 -4.11
CA VAL A 47 -8.00 9.53 -2.70
C VAL A 47 -7.01 8.78 -1.81
N PHE A 48 -6.64 7.56 -2.20
CA PHE A 48 -5.58 6.80 -1.54
C PHE A 48 -4.24 7.54 -1.58
N GLY A 49 -3.83 8.03 -2.75
CA GLY A 49 -2.58 8.80 -2.88
C GLY A 49 -2.55 10.04 -1.98
N SER A 50 -3.66 10.80 -1.94
CA SER A 50 -3.82 11.93 -1.02
C SER A 50 -3.68 11.51 0.44
N LEU A 51 -4.34 10.42 0.85
CA LEU A 51 -4.26 9.90 2.21
C LEU A 51 -2.82 9.55 2.64
N ILE A 52 -2.05 8.88 1.77
CA ILE A 52 -0.65 8.53 2.07
C ILE A 52 0.22 9.77 2.18
N SER A 53 0.03 10.76 1.29
CA SER A 53 0.80 12.01 1.31
C SER A 53 0.61 12.80 2.61
N SER A 54 -0.51 12.61 3.30
CA SER A 54 -0.82 13.25 4.58
C SER A 54 -0.20 12.58 5.80
N CYS A 55 0.54 11.48 5.61
CA CYS A 55 1.12 10.65 6.68
C CYS A 55 2.66 10.64 6.64
N PRO A 56 3.37 11.78 6.84
CA PRO A 56 4.83 11.87 6.67
C PRO A 56 5.63 11.03 7.68
N LEU A 57 5.01 10.58 8.78
CA LEU A 57 5.62 9.78 9.83
C LEU A 57 5.27 8.28 9.74
N LEU A 58 4.65 7.85 8.63
CA LEU A 58 4.16 6.48 8.49
C LEU A 58 5.32 5.48 8.50
N GLU A 59 5.27 4.53 9.43
CA GLU A 59 6.25 3.43 9.58
C GLU A 59 5.68 2.08 9.14
N GLU A 60 4.39 1.86 9.33
CA GLU A 60 3.73 0.59 9.00
C GLU A 60 2.45 0.83 8.20
N MET A 61 2.33 0.14 7.07
CA MET A 61 1.15 0.15 6.22
C MET A 61 0.65 -1.26 5.95
N GLN A 62 -0.64 -1.49 6.20
CA GLN A 62 -1.33 -2.70 5.77
C GLN A 62 -2.56 -2.35 4.94
N LEU A 63 -2.66 -2.96 3.76
CA LEU A 63 -3.70 -2.68 2.78
C LEU A 63 -4.43 -3.95 2.34
N GLU A 64 -5.76 -3.93 2.39
CA GLU A 64 -6.64 -4.91 1.78
C GLU A 64 -7.83 -4.13 1.19
N MET A 65 -7.83 -3.93 -0.12
CA MET A 65 -8.86 -3.34 -0.94
C MET A 65 -9.87 -4.39 -1.43
N LEU A 66 -11.11 -3.96 -1.62
CA LEU A 66 -12.16 -4.73 -2.30
C LEU A 66 -12.04 -4.66 -3.83
N SER A 67 -11.49 -3.56 -4.35
CA SER A 67 -11.28 -3.27 -5.76
C SER A 67 -9.80 -3.42 -6.17
N ILE A 68 -9.56 -3.58 -7.47
CA ILE A 68 -8.19 -3.65 -8.03
C ILE A 68 -7.58 -2.25 -8.00
N LEU A 69 -6.39 -2.11 -7.43
CA LEU A 69 -5.62 -0.87 -7.57
C LEU A 69 -4.81 -0.91 -8.86
N ASN A 70 -4.94 0.12 -9.69
CA ASN A 70 -4.18 0.18 -10.94
C ASN A 70 -2.73 0.58 -10.66
N HIS A 71 -2.54 1.71 -10.00
CA HIS A 71 -1.21 2.24 -9.71
C HIS A 71 -1.12 2.72 -8.28
N LEU A 72 -0.11 2.22 -7.56
CA LEU A 72 0.14 2.59 -6.18
C LEU A 72 1.52 3.23 -6.04
N GLU A 73 1.56 4.55 -5.91
CA GLU A 73 2.80 5.27 -5.61
C GLU A 73 2.89 5.56 -4.11
N ILE A 74 3.99 5.13 -3.49
CA ILE A 74 4.24 5.29 -2.06
C ILE A 74 5.47 6.16 -1.88
N VAL A 75 5.24 7.37 -1.36
CA VAL A 75 6.27 8.31 -0.92
C VAL A 75 6.24 8.41 0.59
N ALA A 76 7.05 7.61 1.28
CA ALA A 76 7.01 7.50 2.74
C ALA A 76 8.41 7.23 3.33
N PRO A 77 9.15 8.27 3.73
CA PRO A 77 10.57 8.13 4.10
C PRO A 77 10.82 7.30 5.35
N LYS A 78 9.82 7.19 6.23
CA LYS A 78 9.89 6.40 7.46
C LYS A 78 9.26 5.02 7.33
N LEU A 79 8.70 4.66 6.18
CA LEU A 79 8.00 3.40 6.00
C LEU A 79 8.98 2.24 6.11
N ARG A 80 8.72 1.33 7.04
CA ARG A 80 9.54 0.15 7.33
C ARG A 80 8.88 -1.13 6.86
N LEU A 81 7.55 -1.21 7.03
CA LEU A 81 6.78 -2.40 6.72
C LEU A 81 5.60 -2.02 5.82
N PHE A 82 5.52 -2.70 4.68
CA PHE A 82 4.41 -2.62 3.77
C PHE A 82 3.83 -4.02 3.53
N CYS A 83 2.56 -4.20 3.87
CA CYS A 83 1.83 -5.44 3.59
C CYS A 83 0.60 -5.13 2.74
N VAL A 84 0.39 -5.90 1.66
CA VAL A 84 -0.80 -5.79 0.84
C VAL A 84 -1.43 -7.14 0.57
N GLY A 85 -2.75 -7.19 0.75
CA GLY A 85 -3.63 -8.35 0.63
C GLY A 85 -4.49 -8.33 -0.65
N SER A 86 -4.16 -7.52 -1.64
CA SER A 86 -5.06 -7.14 -2.74
C SER A 86 -4.44 -7.25 -4.11
N ALA A 87 -5.29 -7.36 -5.13
CA ALA A 87 -4.87 -7.26 -6.52
C ALA A 87 -4.42 -5.83 -6.84
N ILE A 88 -3.17 -5.68 -7.25
CA ILE A 88 -2.56 -4.41 -7.65
C ILE A 88 -1.80 -4.63 -8.95
N LYS A 89 -1.97 -3.74 -9.95
CA LYS A 89 -1.23 -3.87 -11.22
C LYS A 89 0.21 -3.39 -11.11
N ALA A 90 0.45 -2.26 -10.46
CA ALA A 90 1.80 -1.74 -10.26
C ALA A 90 1.95 -1.03 -8.91
N ILE A 91 3.09 -1.24 -8.26
CA ILE A 91 3.49 -0.54 -7.03
C ILE A 91 4.84 0.12 -7.26
N LEU A 92 4.93 1.40 -6.94
CA LEU A 92 6.16 2.18 -7.02
C LEU A 92 6.50 2.76 -5.66
N PHE A 93 7.64 2.35 -5.14
CA PHE A 93 8.21 2.90 -3.91
C PHE A 93 9.18 4.02 -4.27
N ARG A 94 8.93 5.24 -3.77
CA ARG A 94 9.82 6.40 -3.96
C ARG A 94 10.20 6.97 -2.61
N ASN A 95 11.48 7.27 -2.44
CA ASN A 95 11.99 7.86 -1.20
C ASN A 95 11.50 7.08 0.04
N THR A 96 11.70 5.76 0.02
CA THR A 96 11.39 4.84 1.12
C THR A 96 12.66 4.17 1.63
N PRO A 97 13.68 4.92 2.08
CA PRO A 97 14.97 4.35 2.49
C PRO A 97 14.85 3.46 3.73
N ALA A 98 13.82 3.61 4.55
CA ALA A 98 13.63 2.78 5.74
C ALA A 98 12.92 1.43 5.46
N LEU A 99 12.52 1.17 4.22
CA LEU A 99 11.68 0.02 3.86
C LEU A 99 12.49 -1.26 3.92
N THR A 100 12.17 -2.09 4.91
CA THR A 100 12.90 -3.33 5.24
C THR A 100 12.04 -4.56 4.98
N MET A 101 10.71 -4.42 5.02
CA MET A 101 9.79 -5.53 4.79
C MET A 101 8.69 -5.16 3.79
N VAL A 102 8.57 -5.99 2.75
CA VAL A 102 7.46 -5.97 1.80
C VAL A 102 6.81 -7.35 1.79
N SER A 103 5.50 -7.39 2.03
CA SER A 103 4.70 -8.60 1.91
C SER A 103 3.56 -8.35 0.93
N LEU A 104 3.55 -9.14 -0.14
CA LEU A 104 2.50 -9.12 -1.15
C LEU A 104 1.77 -10.47 -1.06
N ALA A 105 0.49 -10.42 -0.74
CA ALA A 105 -0.41 -11.57 -0.75
C ALA A 105 -1.65 -11.18 -1.55
N ILE A 106 -2.04 -11.99 -2.54
CA ILE A 106 -3.27 -11.72 -3.29
C ILE A 106 -4.37 -12.57 -2.66
N CYS A 107 -5.32 -11.93 -1.97
CA CYS A 107 -6.39 -12.62 -1.25
C CYS A 107 -7.76 -12.33 -1.90
N GLY A 108 -8.47 -13.37 -2.38
CA GLY A 108 -9.87 -13.25 -2.83
C GLY A 108 -10.32 -14.32 -3.84
N PRO A 109 -11.64 -14.52 -4.02
CA PRO A 109 -12.18 -15.48 -4.99
C PRO A 109 -12.16 -14.99 -6.46
N SER A 110 -12.00 -13.68 -6.69
CA SER A 110 -11.95 -13.07 -8.03
C SER A 110 -10.57 -13.18 -8.72
N VAL A 111 -9.61 -13.82 -8.05
CA VAL A 111 -8.19 -13.81 -8.41
C VAL A 111 -7.97 -14.42 -9.80
N ALA A 112 -8.64 -15.51 -10.16
CA ALA A 112 -8.52 -16.09 -11.50
C ALA A 112 -8.92 -15.13 -12.63
N ALA A 113 -10.01 -14.36 -12.47
CA ALA A 113 -10.50 -13.43 -13.50
C ALA A 113 -9.65 -12.14 -13.58
N ILE A 114 -9.05 -11.74 -12.47
CA ILE A 114 -8.21 -10.55 -12.38
C ILE A 114 -6.81 -10.84 -12.94
N PHE A 115 -6.27 -12.04 -12.72
CA PHE A 115 -4.95 -12.44 -13.23
C PHE A 115 -4.87 -12.43 -14.77
N ASP A 116 -5.97 -12.71 -15.48
CA ASP A 116 -6.01 -12.59 -16.95
C ASP A 116 -5.93 -11.12 -17.43
N GLN A 117 -6.27 -10.14 -16.58
CA GLN A 117 -6.21 -8.71 -16.90
C GLN A 117 -4.95 -8.01 -16.38
N VAL A 118 -4.33 -8.53 -15.32
CA VAL A 118 -3.14 -7.94 -14.69
C VAL A 118 -1.91 -8.62 -15.28
N GLY A 119 -1.45 -8.11 -16.42
CA GLY A 119 -0.22 -8.53 -17.08
C GLY A 119 1.00 -8.54 -16.15
N ARG A 120 1.93 -9.46 -16.46
CA ARG A 120 3.12 -9.83 -15.67
C ARG A 120 4.10 -8.67 -15.44
N ASP A 121 4.81 -8.77 -14.31
CA ASP A 121 6.04 -8.08 -13.89
C ASP A 121 5.92 -6.85 -12.96
N ILE A 122 5.57 -7.10 -11.69
CA ILE A 122 5.76 -6.16 -10.55
C ILE A 122 7.24 -6.16 -10.08
N ILE A 123 8.00 -7.20 -10.44
CA ILE A 123 9.25 -7.58 -9.76
C ILE A 123 10.45 -6.69 -10.12
N ASP A 124 10.48 -6.15 -11.33
CA ASP A 124 11.56 -5.25 -11.80
C ASP A 124 11.68 -3.97 -10.94
N HIS A 125 10.63 -3.60 -10.22
CA HIS A 125 10.58 -2.38 -9.42
C HIS A 125 11.28 -2.53 -8.05
N PHE A 126 11.52 -3.75 -7.57
CA PHE A 126 12.12 -3.99 -6.25
C PHE A 126 13.65 -3.96 -6.25
N GLY A 127 14.29 -4.11 -7.42
CA GLY A 127 15.75 -4.05 -7.54
C GLY A 127 16.37 -2.72 -7.09
N PHE A 128 15.56 -1.66 -6.98
CA PHE A 128 15.99 -0.34 -6.54
C PHE A 128 15.93 -0.13 -5.01
N LEU A 129 15.40 -1.10 -4.24
CA LEU A 129 15.27 -0.98 -2.78
C LEU A 129 16.51 -1.55 -2.07
N SER A 130 17.55 -0.72 -1.92
CA SER A 130 18.84 -1.14 -1.34
C SER A 130 18.78 -1.63 0.12
N ASN A 131 17.71 -1.31 0.85
CA ASN A 131 17.55 -1.65 2.27
C ASN A 131 16.49 -2.74 2.52
N LEU A 132 15.96 -3.36 1.46
CA LEU A 132 14.94 -4.40 1.58
C LEU A 132 15.58 -5.68 2.15
N GLU A 133 15.22 -6.04 3.37
CA GLU A 133 15.70 -7.24 4.05
C GLU A 133 14.80 -8.45 3.82
N ASN A 134 13.48 -8.21 3.77
CA ASN A 134 12.47 -9.25 3.73
C ASN A 134 11.47 -8.97 2.61
N LEU A 135 11.38 -9.89 1.65
CA LEU A 135 10.39 -9.89 0.59
C LEU A 135 9.57 -11.19 0.67
N HIS A 136 8.29 -11.05 0.99
CA HIS A 136 7.35 -12.17 1.03
C HIS A 136 6.37 -12.05 -0.14
N LEU A 137 6.30 -13.11 -0.95
CA LEU A 137 5.39 -13.22 -2.08
C LEU A 137 4.55 -14.48 -1.88
N ASP A 138 3.28 -14.30 -1.49
CA ASP A 138 2.37 -15.40 -1.20
C ASP A 138 1.24 -15.47 -2.24
N TYR A 139 1.05 -16.67 -2.81
CA TYR A 139 0.07 -17.04 -3.85
C TYR A 139 0.22 -16.30 -5.21
N TYR A 140 0.29 -17.08 -6.30
CA TYR A 140 0.23 -16.66 -7.72
C TYR A 140 1.28 -15.66 -8.25
N PHE A 141 2.40 -15.41 -7.58
CA PHE A 141 3.54 -14.70 -8.18
C PHE A 141 4.39 -15.66 -9.03
N LEU A 142 4.07 -15.81 -10.32
CA LEU A 142 4.88 -16.59 -11.27
C LEU A 142 5.87 -15.67 -12.02
N ASN A 143 7.14 -16.07 -11.95
CA ASN A 143 8.36 -15.48 -12.52
C ASN A 143 9.04 -14.39 -11.68
N VAL A 144 9.83 -14.85 -10.70
CA VAL A 144 10.79 -14.02 -9.97
C VAL A 144 12.17 -14.16 -10.62
N LYS A 145 12.69 -13.06 -11.18
CA LYS A 145 14.13 -12.89 -11.41
C LYS A 145 14.60 -11.72 -10.56
N VAL A 146 15.24 -12.04 -9.43
CA VAL A 146 16.03 -11.06 -8.68
C VAL A 146 17.41 -11.03 -9.33
N VAL A 147 17.74 -9.92 -10.02
CA VAL A 147 19.12 -9.67 -10.45
C VAL A 147 19.69 -8.61 -9.52
N SER A 148 20.40 -9.07 -8.49
CA SER A 148 21.22 -8.22 -7.64
C SER A 148 22.47 -7.83 -8.44
N PHE A 149 22.68 -6.54 -8.69
CA PHE A 149 23.99 -6.03 -9.09
C PHE A 149 24.68 -5.51 -7.82
N LEU A 150 25.70 -6.25 -7.38
CA LEU A 150 26.79 -5.71 -6.56
C LEU A 150 27.63 -4.76 -7.42
#